data_AF-A0A1Y5E814-F1
#
_entry.id   AF-A0A1Y5E814-F1
#
_cell.length_a   1.000
_cell.length_b   1.000
_cell.length_c   1.000
_cell.angle_alpha   90.00
_cell.angle_beta   90.00
_cell.angle_gamma   90.00
#
_symmetry.space_group_name_H-M   'P 1'
#
loop_
_entity.id
_entity.type
_entity.pdbx_description
1 polymer ?
#
loop_
_entity_poly.entity_id
_entity_poly.type
_entity_poly.pdbx_seq_one_letter_code
_entity_poly.pdbx_strand_id
1 'polypeptide(L)'
;MTSNCEKSLSDQILCPILEGLNATQADCAAIIPSGNANNLLVNKLPSHSGLLTYQAAILCCDPFMNRETFFTELYSRGVRSVSNWPTTIFLEHNFKKAMNNINANPMTEFECLADAMKMGMEAKAFILSLEQGKQAISQGIRDLIVHPGLQIALSEGAQNTLYESLHFMIETLLKIEPTLNVYIYQHTKHEMEAHHKRYRKNPPSISGYVIYQGSE
;
A
#
# COMPACT_ATOMS: atom_id res chain seq x y z
N MET A 1 8.69 4.87 3.20
CA MET A 1 7.64 4.95 4.24
C MET A 1 8.02 4.06 5.40
N THR A 2 7.47 4.29 6.59
CA THR A 2 7.58 3.34 7.71
C THR A 2 6.26 2.67 8.00
N SER A 3 6.31 1.42 8.43
CA SER A 3 5.17 0.62 8.85
C SER A 3 5.33 0.29 10.32
N ASN A 4 4.58 0.91 11.22
CA ASN A 4 4.57 0.50 12.62
C ASN A 4 3.64 -0.71 12.74
N CYS A 5 4.19 -1.91 12.59
CA CYS A 5 3.44 -3.16 12.62
C CYS A 5 3.87 -4.00 13.82
N GLU A 6 2.98 -4.26 14.77
CA GLU A 6 3.29 -5.10 15.95
C GLU A 6 3.69 -6.56 15.58
N LYS A 7 3.46 -6.99 14.34
CA LYS A 7 3.73 -8.34 13.83
C LYS A 7 4.66 -8.42 12.61
N SER A 8 5.30 -7.32 12.19
CA SER A 8 6.17 -7.31 11.00
C SER A 8 7.63 -7.57 11.36
N LEU A 9 8.36 -8.28 10.51
CA LEU A 9 9.83 -8.38 10.55
C LEU A 9 10.54 -7.07 10.15
N SER A 10 9.76 -6.05 9.78
CA SER A 10 10.20 -4.85 9.09
C SER A 10 9.29 -3.66 9.35
N ASP A 11 9.85 -2.56 9.83
CA ASP A 11 9.13 -1.28 9.96
C ASP A 11 9.31 -0.35 8.75
N GLN A 12 9.87 -0.82 7.62
CA GLN A 12 10.20 0.02 6.48
C GLN A 12 9.61 -0.50 5.16
N ILE A 13 9.13 0.42 4.34
CA ILE A 13 8.67 0.18 2.97
C ILE A 13 9.56 1.00 2.03
N LEU A 14 10.38 0.30 1.26
CA LEU A 14 11.31 0.86 0.29
C LEU A 14 10.56 1.16 -1.02
N CYS A 15 10.44 2.44 -1.36
CA CYS A 15 9.78 2.91 -2.58
C CYS A 15 10.60 4.06 -3.21
N PRO A 16 11.67 3.76 -3.97
CA PRO A 16 12.60 4.79 -4.42
C PRO A 16 12.02 5.80 -5.42
N ILE A 17 10.95 5.44 -6.13
CA ILE A 17 10.27 6.35 -7.07
C ILE A 17 9.65 7.59 -6.38
N LEU A 18 9.48 7.54 -5.05
CA LEU A 18 8.95 8.64 -4.23
C LEU A 18 10.04 9.59 -3.73
N GLU A 19 11.33 9.30 -3.99
CA GLU A 19 12.44 10.13 -3.54
C GLU A 19 12.27 11.57 -4.07
N GLY A 20 12.19 12.53 -3.14
CA GLY A 20 11.98 13.95 -3.46
C GLY A 20 10.51 14.38 -3.64
N LEU A 21 9.55 13.48 -3.49
CA LEU A 21 8.12 13.82 -3.52
C LEU A 21 7.60 14.15 -2.12
N ASN A 22 6.65 15.09 -2.04
CA ASN A 22 5.81 15.23 -0.85
C ASN A 22 4.68 14.19 -0.84
N ALA A 23 3.94 14.12 0.27
CA ALA A 23 2.86 13.16 0.47
C ALA A 23 1.78 13.21 -0.63
N THR A 24 1.35 14.41 -1.02
CA THR A 24 0.33 14.59 -2.07
C THR A 24 0.82 14.12 -3.45
N GLN A 25 2.09 14.40 -3.77
CA GLN A 25 2.71 13.94 -5.01
C GLN A 25 2.92 12.42 -5.01
N ALA A 26 3.22 11.83 -3.86
CA ALA A 26 3.42 10.40 -3.70
C ALA A 26 2.15 9.59 -4.01
N ASP A 27 0.97 10.07 -3.60
CA ASP A 27 -0.31 9.44 -3.97
C ASP A 27 -0.55 9.42 -5.49
N CYS A 28 0.01 10.41 -6.20
CA CYS A 28 -0.07 10.52 -7.66
C CYS A 28 1.05 9.76 -8.39
N ALA A 29 1.99 9.12 -7.69
CA ALA A 29 3.20 8.58 -8.32
C ALA A 29 2.93 7.49 -9.36
N ALA A 30 1.77 6.82 -9.31
CA ALA A 30 1.37 5.81 -10.30
C ALA A 30 1.05 6.39 -11.69
N ILE A 31 0.73 7.69 -11.76
CA ILE A 31 0.32 8.36 -13.01
C ILE A 31 1.33 9.41 -13.48
N ILE A 32 2.37 9.68 -12.70
CA ILE A 32 3.44 10.60 -13.05
C ILE A 32 4.55 9.79 -13.72
N PRO A 33 4.97 10.12 -14.96
CA PRO A 33 6.06 9.43 -15.64
C PRO A 33 7.44 9.88 -15.14
N SER A 34 7.68 9.78 -13.82
CA SER A 34 8.94 10.20 -13.18
C SER A 34 10.09 9.19 -13.36
N GLY A 35 9.78 7.97 -13.82
CA GLY A 35 10.76 6.93 -14.10
C GLY A 35 10.15 5.53 -14.11
N ASN A 36 11.00 4.50 -14.26
CA ASN A 36 10.59 3.11 -14.07
C ASN A 36 10.73 2.74 -12.58
N ALA A 37 9.60 2.65 -11.87
CA ALA A 37 9.57 2.38 -10.43
C ALA A 37 10.23 1.04 -10.04
N ASN A 38 9.97 -0.03 -10.79
CA ASN A 38 10.46 -1.37 -10.50
C ASN A 38 11.98 -1.49 -10.72
N ASN A 39 12.51 -0.88 -11.79
CA ASN A 39 13.96 -0.82 -12.02
C ASN A 39 14.68 0.01 -10.96
N LEU A 40 14.11 1.15 -10.54
CA LEU A 40 14.69 1.96 -9.46
C LEU A 40 14.72 1.19 -8.13
N LEU A 41 13.68 0.44 -7.81
CA LEU A 41 13.65 -0.48 -6.68
C LEU A 41 14.81 -1.48 -6.76
N VAL A 42 14.90 -2.24 -7.85
CA VAL A 42 15.94 -3.26 -8.04
C VAL A 42 17.35 -2.68 -7.94
N ASN A 43 17.58 -1.48 -8.49
CA ASN A 43 18.88 -0.80 -8.42
C ASN A 43 19.27 -0.35 -7.00
N LYS A 44 18.29 -0.10 -6.12
CA LYS A 44 18.53 0.27 -4.72
C LYS A 44 18.67 -0.95 -3.81
N LEU A 45 18.22 -2.13 -4.23
CA LEU A 45 18.40 -3.37 -3.47
C LEU A 45 19.88 -3.80 -3.50
N PRO A 46 20.43 -4.26 -2.35
CA PRO A 46 21.79 -4.77 -2.31
C PRO A 46 21.92 -6.02 -3.20
N SER A 47 23.09 -6.19 -3.80
CA SER A 47 23.37 -7.35 -4.66
C SER A 47 23.66 -8.65 -3.89
N HIS A 48 23.70 -8.62 -2.56
CA HIS A 48 24.10 -9.76 -1.72
C HIS A 48 22.91 -10.47 -1.07
N SER A 49 23.03 -11.77 -0.86
CA SER A 49 21.96 -12.70 -0.42
C SER A 49 21.71 -12.70 1.10
N GLY A 50 21.44 -11.54 1.68
CA GLY A 50 20.94 -11.42 3.06
C GLY A 50 19.43 -11.26 3.08
N LEU A 51 18.74 -11.84 4.07
CA LEU A 51 17.32 -11.53 4.29
C LEU A 51 17.16 -10.04 4.56
N LEU A 52 16.31 -9.39 3.78
CA LEU A 52 16.05 -7.97 3.91
C LEU A 52 14.93 -7.74 4.93
N THR A 53 15.15 -6.77 5.81
CA THR A 53 14.20 -6.36 6.85
C THR A 53 13.32 -5.20 6.38
N TYR A 54 13.14 -5.00 5.08
CA TYR A 54 12.24 -4.00 4.52
C TYR A 54 11.30 -4.60 3.48
N GLN A 55 10.08 -4.07 3.41
CA GLN A 55 9.12 -4.37 2.37
C GLN A 55 9.49 -3.65 1.07
N ALA A 56 9.35 -4.32 -0.06
CA ALA A 56 9.57 -3.73 -1.37
C ALA A 56 8.25 -3.23 -1.98
N ALA A 57 8.17 -1.93 -2.26
CA ALA A 57 7.01 -1.33 -2.90
C ALA A 57 7.17 -1.38 -4.42
N ILE A 58 6.24 -2.06 -5.10
CA ILE A 58 6.30 -2.37 -6.52
C ILE A 58 5.15 -1.72 -7.27
N LEU A 59 5.43 -1.26 -8.50
CA LEU A 59 4.38 -0.86 -9.44
C LEU A 59 3.83 -2.12 -10.11
N CYS A 60 2.75 -2.67 -9.57
CA CYS A 60 2.17 -3.93 -10.03
C CYS A 60 1.60 -3.88 -11.45
N CYS A 61 1.19 -2.70 -11.91
CA CYS A 61 0.63 -2.46 -13.24
C CYS A 61 1.69 -2.08 -14.29
N ASP A 62 2.98 -2.28 -14.03
CA ASP A 62 4.04 -2.01 -15.01
C ASP A 62 3.86 -2.95 -16.23
N PRO A 63 3.57 -2.42 -17.43
CA PRO A 63 3.30 -3.25 -18.61
C PRO A 63 4.54 -3.95 -19.16
N PHE A 64 5.73 -3.56 -18.70
CA PHE A 64 7.01 -4.16 -19.13
C PHE A 64 7.57 -5.14 -18.10
N MET A 65 6.90 -5.32 -16.95
CA MET A 65 7.33 -6.24 -15.91
C MET A 65 6.95 -7.69 -16.27
N ASN A 66 7.95 -8.55 -16.45
CA ASN A 66 7.74 -9.99 -16.39
C ASN A 66 7.68 -10.42 -14.91
N ARG A 67 6.48 -10.77 -14.43
CA ARG A 67 6.23 -11.09 -13.01
C ARG A 67 7.12 -12.22 -12.48
N GLU A 68 7.28 -13.31 -13.23
CA GLU A 68 8.06 -14.47 -12.80
C GLU A 68 9.54 -14.13 -12.61
N THR A 69 10.16 -13.52 -13.63
CA THR A 69 11.57 -13.10 -13.55
C THR A 69 11.77 -12.04 -12.47
N PHE A 70 10.85 -11.08 -12.37
CA PHE A 70 10.94 -9.99 -11.40
C PHE A 70 10.84 -10.49 -9.95
N PHE A 71 9.87 -11.36 -9.64
CA PHE A 71 9.74 -11.92 -8.29
C PHE A 71 10.89 -12.88 -7.96
N THR A 72 11.38 -13.65 -8.93
CA THR A 72 12.59 -14.45 -8.75
C THR A 72 13.78 -13.58 -8.37
N GLU A 73 13.97 -12.45 -9.07
CA GLU A 73 15.03 -11.50 -8.78
C GLU A 73 14.89 -10.90 -7.37
N LEU A 74 13.71 -10.39 -7.02
CA LEU A 74 13.44 -9.84 -5.68
C LEU A 74 13.70 -10.88 -4.58
N TYR A 75 13.22 -12.11 -4.77
CA TYR A 75 13.42 -13.20 -3.82
C TYR A 75 14.90 -13.54 -3.66
N SER A 76 15.66 -13.59 -4.76
CA SER A 76 17.10 -13.88 -4.74
C SER A 76 17.92 -12.80 -4.02
N ARG A 77 17.45 -11.55 -4.06
CA ARG A 77 18.01 -10.39 -3.35
C ARG A 77 17.56 -10.32 -1.88
N GLY A 78 16.78 -11.29 -1.40
CA GLY A 78 16.38 -11.39 0.00
C GLY A 78 15.07 -10.68 0.35
N VAL A 79 14.32 -10.16 -0.62
CA VAL A 79 12.98 -9.60 -0.38
C VAL A 79 12.00 -10.71 -0.04
N ARG A 80 11.23 -10.53 1.03
CA ARG A 80 10.18 -11.47 1.46
C ARG A 80 8.81 -10.83 1.65
N SER A 81 8.71 -9.52 1.50
CA SER A 81 7.45 -8.79 1.62
C SER A 81 7.34 -7.73 0.53
N VAL A 82 6.18 -7.65 -0.12
CA VAL A 82 5.89 -6.69 -1.19
C VAL A 82 4.59 -5.92 -0.95
N SER A 83 4.46 -4.72 -1.51
CA SER A 83 3.22 -3.95 -1.56
C SER A 83 3.01 -3.31 -2.93
N ASN A 84 1.74 -3.12 -3.32
CA ASN A 84 1.36 -2.38 -4.52
C ASN A 84 1.43 -0.87 -4.25
N TRP A 85 2.64 -0.30 -4.22
CA TRP A 85 2.82 1.14 -4.10
C TRP A 85 4.00 1.59 -4.97
N PRO A 86 3.82 2.53 -5.93
CA PRO A 86 2.61 3.29 -6.25
C PRO A 86 1.44 2.43 -6.77
N THR A 87 0.23 2.97 -6.70
CA THR A 87 -1.03 2.25 -6.97
C THR A 87 -2.06 3.04 -7.75
N THR A 88 -2.96 2.32 -8.41
CA THR A 88 -4.13 2.82 -9.14
C THR A 88 -5.41 2.92 -8.29
N ILE A 89 -5.36 2.71 -6.96
CA ILE A 89 -6.57 2.75 -6.11
C ILE A 89 -7.35 4.07 -6.16
N PHE A 90 -6.68 5.17 -6.51
CA PHE A 90 -7.23 6.52 -6.61
C PHE A 90 -7.92 6.82 -7.96
N LEU A 91 -7.80 5.93 -8.96
CA LEU A 91 -8.28 6.23 -10.30
C LEU A 91 -9.80 6.10 -10.38
N GLU A 92 -10.46 7.16 -10.86
CA GLU A 92 -11.92 7.22 -10.98
C GLU A 92 -12.40 7.54 -12.41
N HIS A 93 -13.71 7.33 -12.62
CA HIS A 93 -14.45 7.73 -13.82
C HIS A 93 -13.78 7.37 -15.16
N ASN A 94 -13.64 8.35 -16.06
CA ASN A 94 -13.13 8.13 -17.41
C ASN A 94 -11.64 7.75 -17.42
N PHE A 95 -10.87 8.26 -16.47
CA PHE A 95 -9.46 7.92 -16.35
C PHE A 95 -9.28 6.46 -15.91
N LYS A 96 -10.08 5.99 -14.94
CA LYS A 96 -10.18 4.56 -14.60
C LYS A 96 -10.50 3.70 -15.81
N LYS A 97 -11.49 4.09 -16.63
CA LYS A 97 -11.86 3.33 -17.84
C LYS A 97 -10.69 3.24 -18.84
N ALA A 98 -9.97 4.33 -19.05
CA ALA A 98 -8.81 4.34 -19.95
C ALA A 98 -7.69 3.43 -19.44
N MET A 99 -7.37 3.49 -18.15
CA MET A 99 -6.31 2.68 -17.54
C MET A 99 -6.69 1.20 -17.46
N ASN A 100 -7.97 0.87 -17.27
CA ASN A 100 -8.46 -0.50 -17.34
C ASN A 100 -8.17 -1.16 -18.70
N ASN A 101 -8.21 -0.42 -19.82
CA ASN A 101 -7.94 -0.97 -21.15
C ASN A 101 -6.50 -1.48 -21.31
N ILE A 102 -5.57 -1.00 -20.48
CA ILE A 102 -4.18 -1.46 -20.45
C ILE A 102 -3.91 -2.30 -19.20
N ASN A 103 -4.95 -2.85 -18.57
CA ASN A 103 -4.90 -3.63 -17.34
C ASN A 103 -4.31 -2.89 -16.13
N ALA A 104 -4.27 -1.56 -16.14
CA ALA A 104 -3.83 -0.77 -15.00
C ALA A 104 -5.02 -0.44 -14.08
N ASN A 105 -5.30 -1.35 -13.14
CA ASN A 105 -6.42 -1.24 -12.22
C ASN A 105 -6.18 -2.04 -10.92
N PRO A 106 -6.94 -1.78 -9.83
CA PRO A 106 -6.71 -2.43 -8.54
C PRO A 106 -6.76 -3.96 -8.56
N MET A 107 -7.64 -4.57 -9.35
CA MET A 107 -7.71 -6.04 -9.42
C MET A 107 -6.41 -6.62 -10.00
N THR A 108 -5.89 -6.04 -11.09
CA THR A 108 -4.61 -6.46 -11.66
C THR A 108 -3.46 -6.34 -10.65
N GLU A 109 -3.50 -5.30 -9.79
CA GLU A 109 -2.51 -5.15 -8.72
C GLU A 109 -2.60 -6.25 -7.68
N PHE A 110 -3.82 -6.62 -7.28
CA PHE A 110 -4.03 -7.70 -6.32
C PHE A 110 -3.67 -9.07 -6.90
N GLU A 111 -3.92 -9.31 -8.19
CA GLU A 111 -3.44 -10.51 -8.89
C GLU A 111 -1.91 -10.57 -8.93
N CYS A 112 -1.25 -9.43 -9.20
CA CYS A 112 0.21 -9.32 -9.17
C CYS A 112 0.78 -9.63 -7.78
N LEU A 113 0.14 -9.12 -6.72
CA LEU A 113 0.50 -9.46 -5.33
C LEU A 113 0.27 -10.95 -5.01
N ALA A 114 -0.81 -11.54 -5.50
CA ALA A 114 -1.07 -12.97 -5.35
C ALA A 114 -0.01 -13.83 -6.07
N ASP A 115 0.50 -13.39 -7.22
CA ASP A 115 1.62 -14.04 -7.90
C ASP A 115 2.91 -14.00 -7.06
N ALA A 116 3.18 -12.90 -6.36
CA ALA A 116 4.29 -12.82 -5.40
C ALA A 116 4.09 -13.78 -4.22
N MET A 117 2.85 -13.93 -3.73
CA MET A 117 2.53 -14.88 -2.67
C MET A 117 2.78 -16.35 -3.07
N LYS A 118 2.51 -16.71 -4.33
CA LYS A 118 2.84 -18.05 -4.87
C LYS A 118 4.35 -18.34 -4.86
N MET A 119 5.18 -17.28 -4.89
CA MET A 119 6.64 -17.36 -4.76
C MET A 119 7.13 -17.36 -3.30
N GLY A 120 6.21 -17.43 -2.33
CA GLY A 120 6.54 -17.46 -0.90
C GLY A 120 6.85 -16.09 -0.29
N MET A 121 6.42 -15.00 -0.92
CA MET A 121 6.48 -13.66 -0.34
C MET A 121 5.19 -13.33 0.42
N GLU A 122 5.28 -12.48 1.44
CA GLU A 122 4.13 -11.79 2.02
C GLU A 122 3.71 -10.63 1.12
N ALA A 123 2.40 -10.37 1.04
CA ALA A 123 1.86 -9.25 0.28
C ALA A 123 0.97 -8.37 1.15
N LYS A 124 1.15 -7.05 1.06
CA LYS A 124 0.26 -6.07 1.68
C LYS A 124 -0.39 -5.20 0.62
N ALA A 125 -1.71 -5.19 0.58
CA ALA A 125 -2.48 -4.46 -0.44
C ALA A 125 -2.92 -3.09 0.06
N PHE A 126 -2.53 -2.04 -0.64
CA PHE A 126 -3.13 -0.72 -0.52
C PHE A 126 -4.55 -0.73 -1.08
N ILE A 127 -5.50 -0.23 -0.30
CA ILE A 127 -6.92 -0.12 -0.65
C ILE A 127 -7.47 1.24 -0.20
N LEU A 128 -8.48 1.73 -0.90
CA LEU A 128 -9.20 2.97 -0.61
C LEU A 128 -10.70 2.72 -0.38
N SER A 129 -11.22 1.55 -0.78
CA SER A 129 -12.65 1.24 -0.69
C SER A 129 -12.93 -0.18 -0.21
N LEU A 130 -14.16 -0.40 0.29
CA LEU A 130 -14.65 -1.72 0.70
C LEU A 130 -14.63 -2.72 -0.46
N GLU A 131 -14.91 -2.27 -1.68
CA GLU A 131 -14.87 -3.12 -2.88
C GLU A 131 -13.44 -3.60 -3.15
N GLN A 132 -12.47 -2.68 -3.13
CA GLN A 132 -11.05 -3.03 -3.31
C GLN A 132 -10.57 -3.98 -2.21
N GLY A 133 -11.00 -3.77 -0.95
CA GLY A 133 -10.72 -4.70 0.14
C GLY A 133 -11.27 -6.10 -0.11
N LYS A 134 -12.51 -6.23 -0.58
CA LYS A 134 -13.11 -7.53 -0.96
C LYS A 134 -12.34 -8.20 -2.11
N GLN A 135 -11.92 -7.42 -3.11
CA GLN A 135 -11.10 -7.91 -4.22
C GLN A 135 -9.76 -8.45 -3.72
N ALA A 136 -9.03 -7.70 -2.89
CA ALA A 136 -7.78 -8.15 -2.30
C ALA A 136 -7.96 -9.45 -1.47
N ILE A 137 -9.00 -9.52 -0.65
CA ILE A 137 -9.34 -10.73 0.14
C ILE A 137 -9.56 -11.95 -0.76
N SER A 138 -10.28 -11.77 -1.87
CA SER A 138 -10.57 -12.85 -2.84
C SER A 138 -9.32 -13.39 -3.53
N GLN A 139 -8.24 -12.59 -3.60
CA GLN A 139 -6.93 -13.01 -4.09
C GLN A 139 -6.05 -13.67 -3.00
N GLY A 140 -6.59 -13.88 -1.80
CA GLY A 140 -5.90 -14.52 -0.69
C GLY A 140 -5.07 -13.56 0.18
N ILE A 141 -5.05 -12.27 -0.13
CA ILE A 141 -4.28 -11.27 0.62
C ILE A 141 -4.91 -11.09 2.02
N ARG A 142 -4.07 -11.04 3.06
CA ARG A 142 -4.51 -10.90 4.46
C ARG A 142 -4.01 -9.65 5.18
N ASP A 143 -3.09 -8.93 4.55
CA ASP A 143 -2.59 -7.65 5.04
C ASP A 143 -3.12 -6.51 4.16
N LEU A 144 -3.96 -5.65 4.72
CA LEU A 144 -4.58 -4.54 4.01
C LEU A 144 -4.09 -3.21 4.60
N ILE A 145 -3.66 -2.29 3.74
CA ILE A 145 -3.29 -0.93 4.10
C ILE A 145 -4.38 -0.01 3.58
N VAL A 146 -5.22 0.48 4.50
CA VAL A 146 -6.36 1.37 4.19
C VAL A 146 -5.84 2.79 4.06
N HIS A 147 -5.98 3.34 2.85
CA HIS A 147 -5.63 4.70 2.52
C HIS A 147 -6.80 5.65 2.79
N PRO A 148 -6.58 6.84 3.41
CA PRO A 148 -7.64 7.80 3.70
C PRO A 148 -8.07 8.64 2.49
N GLY A 149 -7.59 8.34 1.29
CA GLY A 149 -7.74 9.17 0.09
C GLY A 149 -6.64 10.21 -0.08
N LEU A 150 -6.78 11.07 -1.09
CA LEU A 150 -5.82 12.13 -1.38
C LEU A 150 -5.82 13.18 -0.28
N GLN A 151 -4.66 13.76 0.00
CA GLN A 151 -4.54 14.84 0.96
C GLN A 151 -5.33 16.08 0.49
N ILE A 152 -6.42 16.39 1.19
CA ILE A 152 -7.25 17.57 0.95
C ILE A 152 -7.44 18.33 2.26
N ALA A 153 -7.47 19.66 2.19
CA ALA A 153 -7.74 20.48 3.37
C ALA A 153 -9.20 20.28 3.82
N LEU A 154 -9.40 19.52 4.89
CA LEU A 154 -10.71 19.22 5.46
C LEU A 154 -10.99 20.08 6.69
N SER A 155 -12.26 20.45 6.87
CA SER A 155 -12.73 20.94 8.16
C SER A 155 -12.66 19.81 9.20
N GLU A 156 -12.60 20.16 10.48
CA GLU A 156 -12.57 19.14 11.56
C GLU A 156 -13.77 18.17 11.48
N GLY A 157 -14.97 18.69 11.16
CA GLY A 157 -16.16 17.86 10.99
C GLY A 157 -16.04 16.87 9.81
N ALA A 158 -15.47 17.32 8.69
CA ALA A 158 -15.25 16.45 7.53
C ALA A 158 -14.16 15.40 7.82
N GLN A 159 -13.09 15.77 8.52
CA GLN A 159 -12.05 14.84 8.97
C GLN A 159 -12.62 13.76 9.89
N ASN A 160 -13.53 14.14 10.79
CA ASN A 160 -14.20 13.19 11.69
C ASN A 160 -15.05 12.18 10.91
N THR A 161 -15.81 12.66 9.94
CA THR A 161 -16.65 11.82 9.07
C THR A 161 -15.79 10.85 8.25
N LEU A 162 -14.63 11.30 7.77
CA LEU A 162 -13.67 10.45 7.07
C LEU A 162 -13.17 9.30 7.96
N TYR A 163 -12.75 9.60 9.20
CA TYR A 163 -12.30 8.55 10.12
C TYR A 163 -13.41 7.57 10.51
N GLU A 164 -14.63 8.04 10.74
CA GLU A 164 -15.78 7.16 11.00
C GLU A 164 -16.06 6.24 9.80
N SER A 165 -15.97 6.76 8.58
CA SER A 165 -16.14 5.98 7.35
C SER A 165 -15.03 4.93 7.18
N LEU A 166 -13.78 5.30 7.49
CA LEU A 166 -12.64 4.38 7.48
C LEU A 166 -12.82 3.26 8.49
N HIS A 167 -13.20 3.57 9.73
CA HIS A 167 -13.45 2.54 10.75
C HIS A 167 -14.61 1.63 10.39
N PHE A 168 -15.70 2.17 9.88
CA PHE A 168 -16.83 1.36 9.41
C PHE A 168 -16.40 0.39 8.30
N MET A 169 -15.57 0.84 7.36
CA MET A 169 -14.99 -0.02 6.33
C MET A 169 -14.13 -1.13 6.93
N ILE A 170 -13.22 -0.78 7.85
CA ILE A 170 -12.33 -1.74 8.53
C ILE A 170 -13.13 -2.80 9.28
N GLU A 171 -14.11 -2.40 10.08
CA GLU A 171 -14.99 -3.32 10.81
C GLU A 171 -15.77 -4.24 9.86
N THR A 172 -16.23 -3.70 8.73
CA THR A 172 -16.93 -4.49 7.72
C THR A 172 -16.00 -5.52 7.08
N LEU A 173 -14.76 -5.16 6.78
CA LEU A 173 -13.75 -6.07 6.24
C LEU A 173 -13.41 -7.17 7.25
N LEU A 174 -13.23 -6.83 8.53
CA LEU A 174 -12.96 -7.80 9.60
C LEU A 174 -14.13 -8.75 9.87
N LYS A 175 -15.37 -8.30 9.66
CA LYS A 175 -16.54 -9.20 9.70
C LYS A 175 -16.56 -10.19 8.55
N ILE A 176 -16.04 -9.80 7.38
CA ILE A 176 -15.94 -10.66 6.19
C ILE A 176 -14.80 -11.68 6.36
N GLU A 177 -13.63 -11.22 6.79
CA GLU A 177 -12.45 -12.04 7.03
C GLU A 177 -11.81 -11.66 8.38
N PRO A 178 -12.12 -12.40 9.46
CA PRO A 178 -11.61 -12.10 10.80
C PRO A 178 -10.10 -12.22 10.96
N THR A 179 -9.40 -12.89 10.04
CA THR A 179 -7.93 -13.08 10.13
C THR A 179 -7.14 -11.93 9.49
N LEU A 180 -7.79 -10.85 9.06
CA LEU A 180 -7.10 -9.72 8.44
C LEU A 180 -6.19 -8.99 9.43
N ASN A 181 -5.00 -8.64 8.96
CA ASN A 181 -4.20 -7.58 9.53
C ASN A 181 -4.52 -6.28 8.78
N VAL A 182 -4.95 -5.25 9.49
CA VAL A 182 -5.41 -4.00 8.87
C VAL A 182 -4.58 -2.83 9.37
N TYR A 183 -3.98 -2.09 8.44
CA TYR A 183 -3.15 -0.93 8.73
C TYR A 183 -3.82 0.32 8.18
N ILE A 184 -3.64 1.47 8.84
CA ILE A 184 -4.09 2.76 8.32
C ILE A 184 -2.89 3.52 7.77
N TYR A 185 -2.97 3.96 6.52
CA TYR A 185 -1.98 4.87 5.96
C TYR A 185 -2.20 6.30 6.46
N GLN A 186 -1.11 7.01 6.73
CA GLN A 186 -1.10 8.40 7.17
C GLN A 186 -0.05 9.16 6.36
N HIS A 187 -0.44 10.32 5.81
CA HIS A 187 0.47 11.19 5.05
C HIS A 187 1.54 11.81 5.93
N THR A 188 1.27 11.93 7.24
CA THR A 188 2.22 12.48 8.22
C THR A 188 2.18 11.74 9.55
N LYS A 189 3.26 11.85 10.32
CA LYS A 189 3.30 11.38 11.71
C LYS A 189 2.28 12.11 12.60
N HIS A 190 2.02 13.39 12.32
CA HIS A 190 1.07 14.19 13.08
C HIS A 190 -0.36 13.66 12.96
N GLU A 191 -0.78 13.25 11.76
CA GLU A 191 -2.10 12.65 11.54
C GLU A 191 -2.25 11.31 12.27
N MET A 192 -1.20 10.48 12.26
CA MET A 192 -1.16 9.25 13.05
C MET A 192 -1.34 9.52 14.55
N GLU A 193 -0.61 10.49 15.11
CA GLU A 193 -0.72 10.88 16.52
C GLU A 193 -2.10 11.46 16.86
N ALA A 194 -2.67 12.28 15.97
CA ALA A 194 -4.01 12.83 16.12
C ALA A 194 -5.09 11.73 16.13
N HIS A 195 -4.99 10.77 15.20
CA HIS A 195 -5.87 9.61 15.15
C HIS A 195 -5.73 8.74 16.42
N HIS A 196 -4.49 8.41 16.83
CA HIS A 196 -4.25 7.62 18.04
C HIS A 196 -4.80 8.32 19.30
N LYS A 197 -4.61 9.65 19.42
CA LYS A 197 -5.15 10.44 20.53
C LYS A 197 -6.68 10.41 20.56
N ARG A 198 -7.33 10.50 19.40
CA ARG A 198 -8.79 10.50 19.28
C ARG A 198 -9.41 9.18 19.75
N TYR A 199 -8.86 8.05 19.30
CA TYR A 199 -9.41 6.73 19.60
C TYR A 199 -8.77 6.04 20.81
N ARG A 200 -7.98 6.76 21.62
CA ARG A 200 -7.30 6.21 22.80
C ARG A 200 -8.22 5.48 23.78
N LYS A 201 -9.46 5.95 23.96
CA LYS A 201 -10.43 5.34 24.89
C LYS A 201 -11.12 4.09 24.33
N ASN A 202 -11.20 3.97 23.01
CA ASN A 202 -11.80 2.84 22.32
C ASN A 202 -10.98 2.57 21.04
N PRO A 203 -9.83 1.88 21.17
CA PRO A 203 -8.92 1.70 20.06
C PRO A 203 -9.59 0.86 18.97
N PRO A 204 -9.48 1.25 17.69
CA PRO A 204 -10.03 0.49 16.59
C PRO A 204 -9.27 -0.83 16.44
N SER A 205 -9.92 -1.84 15.86
CA SER A 205 -9.32 -3.14 15.57
C SER A 205 -8.35 -3.06 14.38
N ILE A 206 -7.26 -2.32 14.54
CA ILE A 206 -6.18 -2.18 13.55
C ILE A 206 -4.90 -2.82 14.06
N SER A 207 -4.08 -3.29 13.14
CA SER A 207 -2.78 -3.92 13.37
C SER A 207 -1.62 -2.92 13.36
N GLY A 208 -1.86 -1.66 12.99
CA GLY A 208 -0.84 -0.61 13.01
C GLY A 208 -1.08 0.52 12.01
N TYR A 209 -0.01 1.24 11.69
CA TYR A 209 -0.02 2.37 10.77
C TYR A 209 1.09 2.26 9.73
N VAL A 210 0.82 2.74 8.52
CA VAL A 210 1.85 3.04 7.52
C VAL A 210 1.95 4.55 7.41
N ILE A 211 3.16 5.09 7.52
CA ILE A 211 3.41 6.53 7.59
C ILE A 211 4.32 6.92 6.45
N TYR A 212 3.91 7.92 5.68
CA TYR A 212 4.78 8.54 4.69
C TYR A 212 5.93 9.30 5.36
N GLN A 213 7.13 9.19 4.78
CA GLN A 213 8.36 9.79 5.30
C GLN A 213 9.16 10.44 4.16
N GLY A 214 8.50 11.21 3.30
CA GLY A 214 9.15 12.01 2.27
C GLY A 214 9.51 13.41 2.74
N SER A 215 10.07 14.20 1.82
CA SER A 215 10.40 15.61 2.07
C SER A 215 9.13 16.42 2.32
N GLU A 216 9.13 17.25 3.37
CA GLU A 216 8.10 18.28 3.61
C GLU A 216 8.26 19.47 2.65
#